data_AF-A0A0N1B256-F1
#
_entry.id   AF-A0A0N1B256-F1
#
_cell.length_a   1.000
_cell.length_b   1.000
_cell.length_c   1.000
_cell.angle_alpha   90.00
_cell.angle_beta   90.00
_cell.angle_gamma   90.00
#
_symmetry.space_group_name_H-M   'P 1'
#
loop_
_entity.id
_entity.type
_entity.pdbx_description
1 polymer ?
#
loop_
_entity_poly.entity_id
_entity_poly.type
_entity_poly.pdbx_seq_one_letter_code
_entity_poly.pdbx_strand_id
1 'polypeptide(L)'
;MTFPRLPPHRLVLIGIAISLAIGIGFGLVPRQLRPDEAMAIGDRVMASYRRGNGEPAWRFGPRETTAWADGWEMRWRYRPCAAMASLRVVVSRDGSRVRVAEFPDCAPPRGFGALPLKV
;
A
#
# COMPACT_ATOMS: atom_id res chain seq x y z
N MET A 1 -38.95 23.09 -35.52
CA MET A 1 -37.80 22.76 -34.65
C MET A 1 -36.58 22.63 -35.54
N THR A 2 -35.77 23.67 -35.62
CA THR A 2 -34.63 23.74 -36.54
C THR A 2 -33.41 23.20 -35.79
N PHE A 3 -33.01 21.96 -36.07
CA PHE A 3 -31.74 21.44 -35.55
C PHE A 3 -30.60 22.22 -36.19
N PRO A 4 -29.77 22.97 -35.43
CA PRO A 4 -28.62 23.64 -36.01
C PRO A 4 -27.69 22.58 -36.59
N ARG A 5 -27.50 22.59 -37.92
CA ARG A 5 -26.47 21.78 -38.59
C ARG A 5 -25.12 22.33 -38.18
N LEU A 6 -24.58 21.80 -37.08
CA LEU A 6 -23.22 22.09 -36.66
C LEU A 6 -22.27 21.58 -37.76
N PRO A 7 -21.38 22.42 -38.27
CA PRO A 7 -20.43 21.99 -39.27
C PRO A 7 -19.47 20.93 -38.66
N PRO A 8 -18.97 19.98 -39.46
CA PRO A 8 -18.27 18.79 -38.96
C PRO A 8 -17.05 19.10 -38.09
N HIS A 9 -16.38 20.23 -38.34
CA HIS A 9 -15.27 20.72 -37.52
C HIS A 9 -15.67 21.05 -36.07
N ARG A 10 -16.91 21.54 -35.84
CA ARG A 10 -17.40 21.81 -34.48
C ARG A 10 -17.71 20.53 -33.72
N LEU A 11 -18.16 19.47 -34.39
CA LEU A 11 -18.38 18.16 -33.76
C LEU A 11 -17.06 17.53 -33.31
N VAL A 12 -16.01 17.62 -34.13
CA VAL A 12 -14.67 17.13 -33.77
C VAL A 12 -14.10 17.90 -32.57
N LEU A 13 -14.21 19.23 -32.58
CA LEU A 13 -13.75 20.06 -31.46
C LEU A 13 -14.48 19.75 -30.15
N ILE A 14 -15.80 19.52 -30.21
CA ILE A 14 -16.58 19.11 -29.03
C ILE A 14 -16.11 17.74 -28.51
N GLY A 15 -15.89 16.77 -29.40
CA GLY A 15 -15.38 15.45 -29.02
C GLY A 15 -14.01 15.52 -28.34
N ILE A 16 -13.09 16.33 -28.87
CA ILE A 16 -11.77 16.57 -28.27
C ILE A 16 -11.91 17.24 -26.90
N ALA A 17 -12.75 18.28 -26.79
CA ALA A 17 -12.96 19.01 -25.54
C ALA A 17 -13.56 18.11 -24.44
N ILE A 18 -14.53 17.25 -24.79
CA ILE A 18 -15.10 16.27 -23.86
C ILE A 18 -14.04 15.26 -23.42
N SER A 19 -13.23 14.75 -24.36
CA SER A 19 -12.17 13.78 -24.05
C SER A 19 -11.11 14.37 -23.11
N LEU A 20 -10.71 15.63 -23.35
CA LEU A 20 -9.82 16.37 -22.47
C LEU A 20 -10.44 16.62 -21.10
N ALA A 21 -11.70 17.06 -21.05
CA ALA A 21 -12.39 17.31 -19.79
C ALA A 21 -12.52 16.03 -18.94
N ILE A 22 -12.78 14.88 -19.57
CA ILE A 22 -12.84 13.58 -18.90
C ILE A 22 -11.45 13.17 -18.42
N GLY A 23 -10.41 13.27 -19.26
CA GLY A 23 -9.04 12.91 -18.89
C GLY A 23 -8.50 13.77 -17.73
N ILE A 24 -8.78 15.07 -17.74
CA ILE A 24 -8.44 16.00 -16.65
C ILE A 24 -9.25 15.65 -15.40
N GLY A 25 -10.56 15.40 -15.52
CA GLY A 25 -11.42 15.03 -14.41
C GLY A 25 -10.95 13.76 -13.69
N PHE A 26 -10.52 12.73 -14.43
CA PHE A 26 -9.96 11.50 -13.86
C PHE A 26 -8.60 11.72 -13.17
N GLY A 27 -7.79 12.66 -13.65
CA GLY A 27 -6.52 13.03 -13.01
C GLY A 27 -6.69 13.85 -11.72
N LEU A 28 -7.81 14.56 -11.57
CA LEU A 28 -8.07 15.46 -10.44
C LEU A 28 -8.81 14.80 -9.27
N VAL A 29 -9.53 13.69 -9.50
CA VAL A 29 -10.17 12.97 -8.39
C VAL A 29 -9.10 12.18 -7.63
N PRO A 30 -8.84 12.49 -6.35
CA PRO A 30 -7.86 11.75 -5.57
C PRO A 30 -8.33 10.31 -5.46
N ARG A 31 -7.60 9.40 -6.11
CA ARG A 31 -7.88 7.96 -6.04
C ARG A 31 -7.75 7.55 -4.57
N GLN A 32 -8.82 7.03 -3.98
CA GLN A 32 -8.77 6.41 -2.67
C GLN A 32 -8.78 4.89 -2.85
N LEU A 33 -7.79 4.23 -2.26
CA LEU A 33 -7.77 2.77 -2.21
C LEU A 33 -9.00 2.28 -1.44
N ARG A 34 -9.56 1.18 -1.93
CA ARG A 34 -10.53 0.42 -1.15
C ARG A 34 -9.79 -0.45 -0.12
N PRO A 35 -10.41 -0.84 1.00
CA PRO A 35 -9.75 -1.63 2.04
C PRO A 35 -9.16 -2.96 1.52
N ASP A 36 -9.84 -3.62 0.60
CA ASP A 36 -9.40 -4.85 -0.07
C ASP A 36 -8.14 -4.63 -0.93
N GLU A 37 -8.09 -3.51 -1.66
CA GLU A 37 -6.92 -3.16 -2.46
C GLU A 37 -5.69 -2.89 -1.58
N ALA A 38 -5.86 -2.17 -0.47
CA ALA A 38 -4.80 -1.91 0.50
C ALA A 38 -4.27 -3.21 1.13
N MET A 39 -5.17 -4.12 1.53
CA MET A 39 -4.84 -5.45 2.05
C MET A 39 -4.01 -6.26 1.05
N ALA A 40 -4.42 -6.30 -0.22
CA ALA A 40 -3.70 -7.01 -1.27
C ALA A 40 -2.31 -6.41 -1.55
N ILE A 41 -2.13 -5.09 -1.37
CA ILE A 41 -0.80 -4.46 -1.42
C ILE A 41 0.05 -4.95 -0.24
N GLY A 42 -0.48 -4.89 0.98
CA GLY A 42 0.22 -5.34 2.19
C GLY A 42 0.68 -6.80 2.11
N ASP A 43 -0.19 -7.70 1.64
CA ASP A 43 0.13 -9.13 1.52
C ASP A 43 1.21 -9.39 0.46
N ARG A 44 1.20 -8.65 -0.66
CA ARG A 44 2.26 -8.73 -1.68
C ARG A 44 3.60 -8.25 -1.14
N VAL A 45 3.60 -7.15 -0.39
CA VAL A 45 4.82 -6.61 0.24
C VAL A 45 5.39 -7.61 1.24
N MET A 46 4.54 -8.19 2.08
CA MET A 46 4.92 -9.24 3.03
C MET A 46 5.52 -10.47 2.34
N ALA A 47 4.88 -10.95 1.26
CA ALA A 47 5.41 -12.07 0.48
C ALA A 47 6.76 -11.75 -0.16
N SER A 48 6.95 -10.53 -0.65
CA SER A 48 8.23 -10.06 -1.20
C SER A 48 9.30 -9.94 -0.12
N TYR A 49 8.97 -9.37 1.03
CA TYR A 49 9.87 -9.27 2.19
C TYR A 49 10.37 -10.66 2.62
N ARG A 50 9.44 -11.61 2.80
CA ARG A 50 9.79 -12.98 3.20
C ARG A 50 10.70 -13.68 2.21
N ARG A 51 10.42 -13.54 0.91
CA ARG A 51 11.27 -14.12 -0.14
C ARG A 51 12.65 -13.46 -0.19
N GLY A 52 12.70 -12.13 -0.05
CA GLY A 52 13.94 -11.36 -0.07
C GLY A 52 14.86 -11.67 1.12
N ASN A 53 14.28 -11.94 2.30
CA ASN A 53 15.04 -12.20 3.53
C ASN A 53 15.12 -13.69 3.91
N GLY A 54 14.58 -14.59 3.09
CA GLY A 54 14.57 -16.03 3.38
C GLY A 54 13.71 -16.43 4.59
N GLU A 55 12.73 -15.61 4.98
CA GLU A 55 11.95 -15.83 6.18
C GLU A 55 10.76 -16.78 5.98
N PRO A 56 10.65 -17.85 6.79
CA PRO A 56 9.58 -18.82 6.65
C PRO A 56 8.24 -18.28 7.17
N ALA A 57 7.13 -18.76 6.60
CA ALA A 57 5.78 -18.24 6.91
C ALA A 57 5.40 -18.44 8.39
N TRP A 58 5.83 -19.56 8.98
CA TRP A 58 5.49 -19.92 10.35
C TRP A 58 6.12 -18.98 11.39
N ARG A 59 7.16 -18.20 11.02
CA ARG A 59 7.75 -17.17 11.88
C ARG A 59 6.80 -16.00 12.11
N PHE A 60 5.69 -15.91 11.38
CA PHE A 60 4.77 -14.79 11.46
C PHE A 60 3.39 -15.17 12.03
N GLY A 61 2.87 -14.26 12.84
CA GLY A 61 1.50 -14.20 13.32
C GLY A 61 0.47 -14.08 12.20
N PRO A 62 -0.81 -14.24 12.52
CA PRO A 62 -1.86 -13.74 11.63
C PRO A 62 -1.69 -12.23 11.42
N ARG A 63 -2.14 -11.74 10.27
CA ARG A 63 -2.14 -10.31 9.95
C ARG A 63 -3.13 -9.59 10.84
N GLU A 64 -2.67 -8.56 11.52
CA GLU A 64 -3.51 -7.55 12.16
C GLU A 64 -3.62 -6.33 11.23
N THR A 65 -4.78 -5.70 11.15
CA THR A 65 -4.99 -4.54 10.27
C THR A 65 -5.66 -3.42 11.03
N THR A 66 -5.07 -2.24 10.95
CA THR A 66 -5.59 -1.01 11.54
C THR A 66 -5.77 0.02 10.44
N ALA A 67 -6.97 0.60 10.35
CA ALA A 67 -7.25 1.70 9.44
C ALA A 67 -7.00 3.03 10.16
N TRP A 68 -6.32 3.94 9.47
CA TRP A 68 -6.02 5.29 9.91
C TRP A 68 -6.64 6.31 8.96
N ALA A 69 -6.62 7.59 9.32
CA ALA A 69 -7.13 8.64 8.45
C ALA A 69 -6.32 8.74 7.13
N ASP A 70 -5.03 8.46 7.20
CA ASP A 70 -4.04 8.60 6.13
C ASP A 70 -3.70 7.28 5.42
N GLY A 71 -4.27 6.15 5.84
CA GLY A 71 -4.02 4.86 5.19
C GLY A 71 -4.35 3.65 6.06
N TRP A 72 -3.60 2.58 5.85
CA TRP A 72 -3.74 1.31 6.55
C TRP A 72 -2.39 0.83 7.06
N GLU A 73 -2.37 0.32 8.29
CA GLU A 73 -1.24 -0.41 8.85
C GLU A 73 -1.60 -1.89 8.93
N MET A 74 -0.78 -2.74 8.30
CA MET A 74 -0.83 -4.18 8.44
C MET A 74 0.35 -4.63 9.28
N ARG A 75 0.09 -5.42 10.31
CA ARG A 75 1.11 -5.91 11.25
C ARG A 75 1.13 -7.43 11.29
N TRP A 76 2.32 -8.01 11.20
CA TRP A 76 2.59 -9.42 11.45
C TRP A 76 3.56 -9.53 12.61
N ARG A 77 3.10 -10.07 13.74
CA ARG A 77 3.99 -10.33 14.88
C ARG A 77 4.95 -11.47 14.54
N TYR A 78 6.19 -11.40 14.97
CA TYR A 78 7.06 -12.57 14.89
C TYR A 78 6.58 -13.65 15.90
N ARG A 79 6.88 -14.93 15.66
CA ARG A 79 6.64 -16.07 16.56
C ARG A 79 7.95 -16.84 16.75
N PRO A 80 8.25 -17.35 17.96
CA PRO A 80 7.51 -17.26 19.24
C PRO A 80 7.86 -15.99 20.03
N CYS A 81 7.86 -14.85 19.36
CA CYS A 81 8.42 -13.63 19.87
C CYS A 81 7.58 -12.86 20.89
N ALA A 82 8.22 -11.93 21.61
CA ALA A 82 7.53 -10.93 22.43
C ALA A 82 6.53 -10.14 21.57
N ALA A 83 5.42 -9.71 22.17
CA ALA A 83 4.30 -9.06 21.47
C ALA A 83 4.68 -7.80 20.66
N MET A 84 5.83 -7.17 20.98
CA MET A 84 6.33 -5.98 20.29
C MET A 84 7.10 -6.27 19.00
N ALA A 85 7.67 -7.48 18.85
CA ALA A 85 8.45 -7.86 17.68
C ALA A 85 7.50 -8.10 16.52
N SER A 86 7.56 -7.24 15.51
CA SER A 86 6.61 -7.29 14.40
C SER A 86 7.15 -6.65 13.15
N LEU A 87 6.76 -7.19 12.01
CA LEU A 87 6.81 -6.50 10.73
C LEU A 87 5.55 -5.66 10.58
N ARG A 88 5.71 -4.40 10.18
CA ARG A 88 4.61 -3.50 9.86
C ARG A 88 4.74 -3.00 8.44
N VAL A 89 3.62 -2.99 7.72
CA VAL A 89 3.49 -2.42 6.39
C VAL A 89 2.44 -1.32 6.46
N VAL A 90 2.81 -0.10 6.09
CA VAL A 90 1.91 1.05 6.05
C VAL A 90 1.66 1.42 4.60
N VAL A 91 0.39 1.42 4.19
CA VAL A 91 -0.05 1.78 2.84
C VAL A 91 -0.83 3.09 2.93
N SER A 92 -0.44 4.11 2.17
CA SER A 92 -1.15 5.39 2.16
C SER A 92 -2.54 5.28 1.53
N ARG A 93 -3.43 6.21 1.86
CA ARG A 93 -4.84 6.20 1.42
C ARG A 93 -5.03 6.21 -0.09
N ASP A 94 -4.08 6.79 -0.80
CA ASP A 94 -4.04 6.91 -2.26
C ASP A 94 -3.19 5.80 -2.93
N GLY A 95 -2.51 4.97 -2.15
CA GLY A 95 -1.61 3.93 -2.63
C GLY A 95 -0.27 4.43 -3.18
N SER A 96 0.01 5.74 -3.10
CA SER A 96 1.25 6.32 -3.61
C SER A 96 2.48 5.94 -2.78
N ARG A 97 2.29 5.58 -1.51
CA ARG A 97 3.37 5.28 -0.57
C ARG A 97 3.09 3.97 0.14
N VAL A 98 4.12 3.12 0.16
CA VAL A 98 4.17 1.90 0.98
C VAL A 98 5.45 1.95 1.80
N ARG A 99 5.34 1.78 3.11
CA ARG A 99 6.48 1.75 4.03
C ARG A 99 6.50 0.41 4.76
N VAL A 100 7.69 -0.13 4.93
CA VAL A 100 7.93 -1.32 5.75
C VAL A 100 8.74 -0.89 6.95
N ALA A 101 8.31 -1.29 8.14
CA ALA A 101 9.02 -1.03 9.38
C ALA A 101 9.14 -2.35 10.16
N GLU A 102 10.37 -2.67 10.52
CA GLU A 102 10.68 -3.83 11.35
C GLU A 102 10.86 -3.33 12.78
N PHE A 103 10.07 -3.89 13.69
CA PHE A 103 10.25 -3.74 15.12
C PHE A 103 11.02 -4.95 15.65
N PRO A 104 11.95 -4.73 16.59
CA PRO A 104 13.09 -5.60 16.84
C PRO A 104 12.68 -7.07 16.91
N ASP A 105 13.38 -7.87 16.12
CA ASP A 105 13.32 -9.31 16.15
C ASP A 105 13.81 -9.81 17.51
N CYS A 106 13.31 -10.96 17.95
CA CYS A 106 13.60 -11.47 19.27
C CYS A 106 15.03 -11.95 19.38
N ALA A 107 15.93 -11.07 19.81
CA ALA A 107 17.05 -11.51 20.58
C ALA A 107 16.56 -11.84 22.00
N PRO A 108 16.70 -13.08 22.50
CA PRO A 108 16.88 -13.23 23.94
C PRO A 108 18.14 -12.43 24.30
N PRO A 109 18.17 -11.66 25.40
CA PRO A 109 19.35 -10.88 25.82
C PRO A 109 20.60 -11.74 26.09
N ARG A 110 20.49 -13.06 25.98
CA ARG A 110 21.57 -14.06 25.98
C ARG A 110 21.21 -15.19 25.01
N GLY A 111 21.78 -15.18 23.81
CA GLY A 111 21.60 -16.23 22.80
C GLY A 111 22.48 -15.94 21.57
N PHE A 112 23.05 -16.98 20.97
CA PHE A 112 24.14 -16.93 19.97
C PHE A 112 23.99 -15.82 18.90
N GLY A 113 25.03 -14.98 18.77
CA GLY A 113 25.25 -14.11 17.60
C GLY A 113 25.08 -12.60 17.79
N ALA A 114 24.73 -12.13 18.98
CA ALA A 114 24.62 -10.69 19.25
C ALA A 114 25.99 -9.98 19.16
N LEU A 115 26.21 -9.21 18.09
CA LEU A 115 27.21 -8.14 18.07
C LEU A 115 26.49 -6.80 18.31
N PRO A 116 27.02 -5.93 19.20
CA PRO A 116 26.37 -4.67 19.53
C PRO A 116 26.41 -3.70 18.35
N LEU A 117 25.24 -3.17 17.96
CA LEU A 117 25.17 -1.98 17.11
C LEU A 117 25.71 -0.80 17.91
N LYS A 118 26.92 -0.38 17.55
CA LYS A 118 27.56 0.85 18.01
C LYS A 118 26.82 2.02 17.37
N VAL A 119 26.23 2.89 18.18
CA VAL A 119 25.73 4.21 17.76
C VAL A 119 26.91 5.14 17.55
#